data_AF-A0A7X8R9J8-F1
#
_entry.id   AF-A0A7X8R9J8-F1
#
_cell.length_a   1.000
_cell.length_b   1.000
_cell.length_c   1.000
_cell.angle_alpha   90.00
_cell.angle_beta   90.00
_cell.angle_gamma   90.00
#
_symmetry.space_group_name_H-M   'P 1'
#
loop_
_entity.id
_entity.type
_entity.pdbx_description
1 polymer ?
#
loop_
_entity_poly.entity_id
_entity_poly.type
_entity_poly.pdbx_seq_one_letter_code
_entity_poly.pdbx_strand_id
1 'polypeptide(L)'
;MVSAIIPGVGPKSYAYMNEENIIKGCNGFIEYLVDKNDGRFIIRTVEGIPQKDQDDNKKKLNSSIELALKYDEATVQNEDNLAIYYYNEQFNKWQYLGGEVDKEAKEVRIKLNHLSKYTLIEDESKDKFIFSLGGIQSPFGF
;
A
#
# COMPACT_ATOMS: atom_id res chain seq x y z
N MET A 1 30.13 -17.45 23.26
CA MET A 1 29.17 -16.34 23.39
C MET A 1 27.98 -16.71 22.53
N VAL A 2 26.82 -16.99 23.14
CA VAL A 2 25.64 -17.51 22.44
C VAL A 2 24.85 -16.32 21.91
N SER A 3 24.75 -16.16 20.59
CA SER A 3 23.94 -15.12 19.96
C SER A 3 22.49 -15.59 19.91
N ALA A 4 21.59 -14.85 20.56
CA ALA A 4 20.17 -15.12 20.49
C ALA A 4 19.62 -14.62 19.15
N ILE A 5 19.05 -15.53 18.36
CA ILE A 5 18.26 -15.18 17.19
C ILE A 5 16.90 -14.72 17.72
N ILE A 6 16.60 -13.43 17.64
CA ILE A 6 15.26 -12.90 17.93
C ILE A 6 14.41 -13.14 16.68
N PRO A 7 13.36 -13.98 16.73
CA PRO A 7 12.49 -14.16 15.59
C PRO A 7 11.52 -12.97 15.47
N GLY A 8 11.53 -12.33 14.31
CA GLY A 8 10.34 -11.75 13.69
C GLY A 8 9.73 -10.51 14.35
N VAL A 9 10.30 -9.33 14.08
CA VAL A 9 9.53 -8.06 14.05
C VAL A 9 10.01 -7.19 12.88
N GLY A 10 10.17 -7.80 11.71
CA GLY A 10 10.35 -7.06 10.45
C GLY A 10 9.05 -7.12 9.65
N PRO A 11 8.73 -6.10 8.82
CA PRO A 11 7.61 -6.20 7.90
C PRO A 11 7.78 -7.47 7.07
N LYS A 12 6.74 -8.31 7.02
CA LYS A 12 6.67 -9.46 6.12
C LYS A 12 6.61 -8.92 4.69
N SER A 13 7.76 -8.57 4.12
CA SER A 13 7.85 -8.33 2.69
C SER A 13 7.44 -9.63 1.98
N TYR A 14 6.79 -9.53 0.82
CA TYR A 14 6.27 -10.68 0.06
C TYR A 14 7.33 -11.77 -0.26
N ALA A 15 8.62 -11.48 -0.05
CA ALA A 15 9.73 -12.42 -0.18
C ALA A 15 9.92 -13.35 1.05
N TYR A 16 8.98 -13.34 2.02
CA TYR A 16 8.99 -14.19 3.22
C TYR A 16 7.82 -15.21 3.24
N MET A 17 7.48 -15.82 2.11
CA MET A 17 6.37 -16.79 2.08
C MET A 17 6.81 -18.24 2.38
N ASN A 18 8.08 -18.59 2.16
CA ASN A 18 8.59 -19.93 2.46
C ASN A 18 10.11 -19.92 2.74
N GLU A 19 10.51 -20.12 4.01
CA GLU A 19 11.91 -20.13 4.43
C GLU A 19 12.73 -21.30 3.86
N GLU A 20 12.07 -22.39 3.47
CA GLU A 20 12.74 -23.59 2.93
C GLU A 20 13.28 -23.37 1.51
N ASN A 21 12.79 -22.36 0.79
CA ASN A 21 13.15 -22.12 -0.61
C ASN A 21 14.13 -20.96 -0.84
N ILE A 22 14.79 -20.49 0.22
CA ILE A 22 15.67 -19.32 0.16
C ILE A 22 17.14 -19.73 0.11
N ILE A 23 17.92 -19.10 -0.77
CA ILE A 23 19.38 -19.06 -0.65
C ILE A 23 19.74 -17.86 0.19
N LYS A 24 20.39 -18.11 1.33
CA LYS A 24 20.94 -17.07 2.19
C LYS A 24 22.44 -16.97 1.99
N GLY A 25 22.95 -15.77 1.78
CA GLY A 25 24.38 -15.49 1.88
C GLY A 25 24.63 -14.20 2.66
N CYS A 26 25.83 -14.08 3.23
CA CYS A 26 26.21 -12.89 3.99
C CYS A 26 27.70 -12.57 3.85
N ASN A 27 28.03 -11.32 4.14
CA ASN A 27 29.36 -10.91 4.59
C ASN A 27 29.22 -10.26 5.98
N GLY A 28 30.32 -9.78 6.57
CA GLY A 28 30.29 -9.14 7.90
C GLY A 28 29.44 -7.86 8.01
N PHE A 29 28.80 -7.40 6.93
CA PHE A 29 28.04 -6.16 6.86
C PHE A 29 26.62 -6.35 6.32
N ILE A 30 26.42 -7.23 5.35
CA ILE A 30 25.14 -7.47 4.67
C ILE A 30 24.77 -8.94 4.65
N GLU A 31 23.46 -9.21 4.67
CA GLU A 31 22.90 -10.48 4.25
C GLU A 31 21.97 -10.29 3.05
N TYR A 32 22.01 -11.25 2.14
CA TYR A 32 21.13 -11.34 1.00
C TYR A 32 20.35 -12.65 1.05
N LEU A 33 19.09 -12.58 0.62
CA LEU A 33 18.16 -13.70 0.53
C LEU A 33 17.66 -13.75 -0.91
N VAL A 34 17.69 -14.90 -1.57
CA VAL A 34 17.18 -15.09 -2.93
C VAL A 34 16.18 -16.25 -2.94
N ASP A 35 14.97 -16.02 -3.42
CA ASP A 35 13.99 -17.07 -3.67
C ASP A 35 14.39 -17.88 -4.91
N LYS A 36 14.53 -19.19 -4.76
CA LYS A 36 14.93 -20.08 -5.87
C LYS A 36 13.87 -20.22 -6.95
N ASN A 37 12.59 -19.98 -6.65
CA ASN A 37 11.49 -20.19 -7.58
C ASN A 37 11.37 -19.05 -8.60
N ASP A 38 11.53 -17.81 -8.15
CA ASP A 38 11.27 -16.63 -8.98
C ASP A 38 12.43 -15.64 -9.05
N GLY A 39 13.54 -15.90 -8.33
CA GLY A 39 14.73 -15.07 -8.34
C GLY A 39 14.59 -13.74 -7.61
N ARG A 40 13.47 -13.51 -6.89
CA ARG A 40 13.32 -12.31 -6.07
C ARG A 40 14.33 -12.32 -4.94
N PHE A 41 14.84 -11.14 -4.60
CA PHE A 41 15.87 -11.03 -3.57
C PHE A 41 15.60 -9.91 -2.57
N ILE A 42 16.16 -10.08 -1.38
CA ILE A 42 16.24 -9.07 -0.32
C ILE A 42 17.72 -8.86 -0.01
N ILE A 43 18.13 -7.61 0.19
CA ILE A 43 19.43 -7.27 0.79
C ILE A 43 19.13 -6.44 2.03
N ARG A 44 19.71 -6.82 3.17
CA ARG A 44 19.67 -6.05 4.42
C ARG A 44 21.02 -6.08 5.11
N THR A 45 21.27 -5.22 6.09
CA THR A 45 22.49 -5.32 6.87
C THR A 45 22.40 -6.54 7.81
N VAL A 46 23.53 -7.09 8.26
CA VAL A 46 23.54 -8.15 9.30
C VAL A 46 22.92 -7.67 10.61
N GLU A 47 22.91 -6.36 10.83
CA GLU A 47 22.22 -5.70 11.95
C GLU A 47 20.71 -5.52 11.71
N GLY A 48 20.19 -5.93 10.54
CA GLY A 48 18.78 -5.87 10.17
C GLY A 48 18.45 -4.79 9.13
N ILE A 49 17.25 -4.23 9.23
CA ILE A 49 16.85 -3.07 8.41
C ILE A 49 17.44 -1.84 9.13
N PRO A 50 18.07 -0.87 8.44
CA PRO A 50 18.53 0.37 9.07
C PRO A 50 17.39 1.28 9.54
N GLN A 51 16.18 0.77 9.75
CA GLN A 51 15.16 1.44 10.54
C GLN A 51 15.57 1.34 12.00
N LYS A 52 16.58 2.12 12.38
CA LYS A 52 16.84 2.47 13.77
C LYS A 52 15.57 3.12 14.32
N ASP A 53 15.30 3.00 15.61
CA ASP A 53 14.20 3.73 16.27
C ASP A 53 14.30 5.28 16.15
N GLN A 54 15.41 5.77 15.59
CA GLN A 54 15.70 7.18 15.26
C GLN A 54 15.62 7.50 13.75
N ASP A 55 15.42 6.49 12.90
CA ASP A 55 15.13 6.73 11.49
C ASP A 55 13.74 7.35 11.46
N ASP A 56 13.66 8.62 11.09
CA ASP A 56 12.55 9.51 11.47
C ASP A 56 11.22 9.17 10.78
N ASN A 57 11.19 8.09 9.98
CA ASN A 57 10.09 7.63 9.13
C ASN A 57 9.33 8.79 8.48
N LYS A 58 10.00 9.92 8.31
CA LYS A 58 9.42 11.13 7.75
C LYS A 58 9.13 10.79 6.31
N LYS A 59 7.95 11.21 5.84
CA LYS A 59 7.62 11.23 4.42
C LYS A 59 8.81 11.82 3.66
N LYS A 60 9.60 10.98 2.98
CA LYS A 60 10.77 11.41 2.20
C LYS A 60 10.39 12.09 0.89
N LEU A 61 9.13 12.52 0.75
CA LEU A 61 8.65 13.33 -0.35
C LEU A 61 8.40 14.74 0.19
N ASN A 62 9.44 15.56 0.09
CA ASN A 62 9.39 16.99 0.43
C ASN A 62 8.45 17.77 -0.51
N SER A 63 8.04 17.14 -1.62
CA SER A 63 7.13 17.63 -2.63
C SER A 63 6.04 16.61 -2.89
N SER A 64 4.81 17.08 -3.12
CA SER A 64 3.73 16.20 -3.55
C SER A 64 4.04 15.60 -4.93
N ILE A 65 3.95 14.28 -5.07
CA ILE A 65 4.05 13.58 -6.35
C ILE A 65 2.65 13.42 -6.91
N GLU A 66 2.47 13.70 -8.20
CA GLU A 66 1.23 13.39 -8.91
C GLU A 66 1.29 11.95 -9.45
N LEU A 67 0.28 11.15 -9.10
CA LEU A 67 0.03 9.84 -9.69
C LEU A 67 -1.14 9.99 -10.66
N ALA A 68 -0.96 9.54 -11.90
CA ALA A 68 -2.01 9.41 -12.90
C ALA A 68 -2.12 7.94 -13.32
N LEU A 69 -3.29 7.34 -13.14
CA LEU A 69 -3.58 5.97 -13.56
C LEU A 69 -4.60 6.00 -14.70
N LYS A 70 -4.22 5.47 -15.86
CA LYS A 70 -5.11 5.33 -17.01
C LYS A 70 -6.06 4.14 -16.82
N TYR A 71 -7.24 4.25 -17.40
CA TYR A 71 -8.23 3.16 -17.48
C TYR A 71 -8.72 2.97 -18.91
N ASP A 72 -9.22 1.76 -19.18
CA ASP A 72 -9.90 1.43 -20.42
C ASP A 72 -11.40 1.62 -20.22
N GLU A 73 -12.00 2.54 -20.99
CA GLU A 73 -13.44 2.83 -20.91
C GLU A 73 -14.31 1.60 -21.18
N ALA A 74 -13.82 0.63 -21.96
CA ALA A 74 -14.55 -0.61 -22.24
C ALA A 74 -14.70 -1.51 -21.00
N THR A 75 -13.93 -1.24 -19.94
CA THR A 75 -13.87 -2.05 -18.72
C THR A 75 -14.53 -1.38 -17.52
N VAL A 76 -14.97 -0.14 -17.65
CA VAL A 76 -15.55 0.67 -16.58
C VAL A 76 -17.04 0.89 -16.83
N GLN A 77 -17.89 0.57 -15.85
CA GLN A 77 -19.35 0.73 -16.02
C GLN A 77 -19.79 2.16 -15.71
N ASN A 78 -19.22 2.76 -14.67
CA ASN A 78 -19.47 4.12 -14.25
C ASN A 78 -18.16 4.81 -13.84
N GLU A 79 -17.71 5.75 -14.66
CA GLU A 79 -16.47 6.53 -14.42
C GLU A 79 -16.52 7.33 -13.10
N ASP A 80 -17.71 7.69 -12.60
CA ASP A 80 -17.85 8.41 -11.32
C ASP A 80 -17.56 7.51 -10.09
N ASN A 81 -17.59 6.19 -10.28
CA ASN A 81 -17.29 5.20 -9.25
C ASN A 81 -15.80 4.85 -9.18
N LEU A 82 -14.98 5.36 -10.10
CA LEU A 82 -13.53 5.17 -10.05
C LEU A 82 -12.88 5.91 -8.88
N ALA A 83 -11.91 5.25 -8.24
CA ALA A 83 -11.02 5.88 -7.28
C ALA A 83 -9.70 5.11 -7.16
N ILE A 84 -8.68 5.85 -6.73
CA ILE A 84 -7.39 5.29 -6.36
C ILE A 84 -7.47 4.77 -4.92
N TYR A 85 -6.95 3.57 -4.72
CA TYR A 85 -6.80 2.93 -3.42
C TYR A 85 -5.31 2.69 -3.16
N TYR A 86 -4.92 2.71 -1.90
CA TYR A 86 -3.59 2.25 -1.49
C TYR A 86 -3.69 0.93 -0.74
N TYR A 87 -2.68 0.08 -0.87
CA TYR A 87 -2.61 -1.17 -0.13
C TYR A 87 -2.03 -0.91 1.26
N ASN A 88 -2.83 -1.13 2.31
CA ASN A 88 -2.37 -1.09 3.68
C ASN A 88 -1.81 -2.46 4.07
N GLU A 89 -0.48 -2.57 4.15
CA GLU A 89 0.22 -3.82 4.48
C GLU A 89 0.02 -4.27 5.93
N GLN A 90 -0.28 -3.35 6.85
CA GLN A 90 -0.59 -3.71 8.24
C GLN A 90 -1.90 -4.49 8.35
N PHE A 91 -2.90 -4.11 7.56
CA PHE A 91 -4.23 -4.74 7.58
C PHE A 91 -4.48 -5.69 6.40
N ASN A 92 -3.54 -5.80 5.46
CA ASN A 92 -3.66 -6.55 4.21
C ASN A 92 -4.92 -6.19 3.40
N LYS A 93 -5.24 -4.89 3.32
CA LYS A 93 -6.48 -4.39 2.69
C LYS A 93 -6.22 -3.17 1.83
N TRP A 94 -6.98 -3.05 0.74
CA TRP A 94 -7.09 -1.82 -0.03
C TRP A 94 -7.90 -0.79 0.76
N GLN A 95 -7.39 0.44 0.81
CA GLN A 95 -8.04 1.56 1.48
C GLN A 95 -8.24 2.71 0.50
N TYR A 96 -9.43 3.29 0.52
CA TYR A 96 -9.86 4.37 -0.34
C TYR A 96 -8.99 5.62 -0.16
N LEU A 97 -8.49 6.19 -1.25
CA LEU A 97 -7.87 7.53 -1.28
C LEU A 97 -8.70 8.56 -2.05
N GLY A 98 -9.50 8.12 -3.02
CA GLY A 98 -10.20 9.00 -3.95
C GLY A 98 -9.35 9.32 -5.17
N GLY A 99 -9.42 10.56 -5.64
CA GLY A 99 -8.76 11.00 -6.88
C GLY A 99 -9.72 11.83 -7.74
N GLU A 100 -9.16 12.56 -8.68
CA GLU A 100 -9.88 13.35 -9.67
C GLU A 100 -9.95 12.57 -10.98
N VAL A 101 -11.15 12.30 -11.47
CA VAL A 101 -11.38 11.54 -12.71
C VAL A 101 -11.38 12.50 -13.89
N ASP A 102 -10.44 12.33 -14.81
CA ASP A 102 -10.44 12.97 -16.12
C ASP A 102 -11.05 12.02 -17.15
N LYS A 103 -12.30 12.28 -17.52
CA LYS A 103 -13.09 11.47 -18.48
C LYS A 103 -12.67 11.68 -19.94
N GLU A 104 -11.95 12.75 -20.23
CA GLU A 104 -11.43 13.04 -21.58
C GLU A 104 -10.11 12.32 -21.79
N ALA A 105 -9.19 12.43 -20.83
CA ALA A 105 -7.88 11.77 -20.87
C ALA A 105 -7.90 10.29 -20.45
N LYS A 106 -9.05 9.80 -19.95
CA LYS A 106 -9.25 8.43 -19.44
C LYS A 106 -8.25 8.05 -18.36
N GLU A 107 -8.13 8.92 -17.36
CA GLU A 107 -7.24 8.73 -16.23
C GLU A 107 -7.79 9.27 -14.92
N VAL A 108 -7.26 8.77 -13.80
CA VAL A 108 -7.54 9.29 -12.46
C VAL A 108 -6.26 9.80 -11.85
N ARG A 109 -6.30 11.03 -11.32
CA ARG A 109 -5.15 11.76 -10.78
C ARG A 109 -5.25 11.95 -9.28
N ILE A 110 -4.12 11.85 -8.58
CA ILE A 110 -4.05 12.17 -7.15
C ILE A 110 -2.67 12.68 -6.76
N LYS A 111 -2.66 13.63 -5.81
CA LYS A 111 -1.46 14.14 -5.16
C LYS A 111 -1.11 13.29 -3.95
N LEU A 112 0.06 12.65 -4.02
CA LEU A 112 0.61 11.77 -3.00
C LEU A 112 1.80 12.42 -2.30
N ASN A 113 2.12 11.89 -1.13
CA ASN A 113 3.16 12.40 -0.24
C ASN A 113 3.96 11.27 0.41
N HIS A 114 3.74 10.03 -0.05
CA HIS A 114 4.55 8.85 0.27
C HIS A 114 4.46 7.87 -0.91
N LEU A 115 5.38 6.91 -0.99
CA LEU A 115 5.32 5.82 -1.96
C LEU A 115 4.65 4.60 -1.32
N SER A 116 3.80 3.92 -2.07
CA SER A 116 3.08 2.70 -1.67
C SER A 116 2.66 1.92 -2.92
N LYS A 117 1.89 0.84 -2.75
CA LYS A 117 1.17 0.17 -3.83
C LYS A 117 -0.17 0.87 -4.04
N TYR A 118 -0.46 1.25 -5.27
CA TYR A 118 -1.70 1.91 -5.66
C TYR A 118 -2.42 1.09 -6.72
N THR A 119 -3.74 1.18 -6.73
CA THR A 119 -4.57 0.57 -7.76
C THR A 119 -5.82 1.43 -8.01
N LEU A 120 -6.43 1.25 -9.17
CA LEU A 120 -7.68 1.88 -9.55
C LEU A 120 -8.80 0.87 -9.37
N ILE A 121 -9.86 1.25 -8.65
CA ILE A 121 -11.03 0.40 -8.40
C ILE A 121 -12.28 1.19 -8.74
N GLU A 122 -13.20 0.54 -9.46
CA GLU A 122 -14.58 0.98 -9.60
C GLU A 122 -15.39 0.45 -8.40
N ASP A 123 -15.90 1.34 -7.56
CA ASP A 123 -16.60 0.98 -6.32
C ASP A 123 -18.03 1.55 -6.30
N GLU A 124 -18.99 0.70 -6.65
CA GLU A 124 -20.43 0.99 -6.66
C GLU A 124 -21.01 1.28 -5.25
N SER A 125 -20.24 1.06 -4.17
CA SER A 125 -20.71 1.35 -2.81
C SER A 125 -20.71 2.86 -2.49
N LYS A 126 -20.05 3.69 -3.30
CA LYS A 126 -20.09 5.16 -3.16
C LYS A 126 -21.51 5.72 -3.25
N ASP A 127 -22.33 5.19 -4.16
CA ASP A 127 -23.71 5.64 -4.36
C ASP A 127 -24.62 5.31 -3.15
N LYS A 128 -24.26 4.32 -2.34
CA LYS A 128 -25.07 3.90 -1.18
C LYS A 128 -24.95 4.82 0.04
N PHE A 129 -23.87 5.60 0.14
CA PHE A 129 -23.66 6.49 1.30
C PHE A 129 -24.45 7.80 1.23
N ILE A 130 -24.87 8.24 0.03
CA ILE A 130 -25.63 9.49 -0.14
C ILE A 130 -27.09 9.32 0.29
N PHE A 131 -27.64 8.10 0.24
CA PHE A 131 -29.04 7.84 0.59
C PHE A 131 -29.32 7.62 2.09
N SER A 132 -28.31 7.60 2.97
CA SER A 132 -28.53 7.32 4.41
C SER A 132 -28.69 8.56 5.31
N LEU A 133 -28.75 9.78 4.76
CA LEU A 133 -28.93 11.02 5.55
C LEU A 133 -30.37 11.58 5.55
N GLY A 134 -31.36 10.78 5.13
CA GLY A 134 -32.78 11.14 5.16
C GLY A 134 -33.54 10.47 6.32
N GLY A 135 -33.34 10.92 7.57
CA GLY A 135 -34.24 10.50 8.66
C GLY A 135 -33.68 10.60 10.08
N ILE A 136 -33.44 11.81 10.58
CA ILE A 136 -33.50 12.05 12.02
C ILE A 136 -34.84 12.74 12.30
N GLN A 137 -35.84 11.97 12.75
CA GLN A 137 -36.95 12.56 13.51
C GLN A 137 -36.39 13.01 14.85
N SER A 138 -36.46 14.31 15.14
CA SER A 138 -36.22 14.85 16.48
C SER A 138 -37.19 14.22 17.49
N PRO A 139 -36.72 13.68 18.63
CA PRO A 139 -37.60 13.14 19.67
C PRO A 139 -38.17 14.20 20.63
N PHE A 140 -38.06 15.49 20.32
CA PHE A 140 -38.62 16.55 21.17
C PHE A 140 -39.67 17.36 20.42
N GLY A 141 -40.93 17.03 20.71
CA GLY A 141 -42.09 17.88 20.49
C GLY A 141 -42.63 18.34 21.84
N PHE A 142 -42.89 19.65 21.92
CA PHE A 142 -43.44 20.45 23.03
C PHE A 142 -42.50 20.75 24.21
#